data_AF-A0A7S2PXD1-F1
#
_entry.id   AF-A0A7S2PXD1-F1
#
_cell.length_a   1.000
_cell.length_b   1.000
_cell.length_c   1.000
_cell.angle_alpha   90.00
_cell.angle_beta   90.00
_cell.angle_gamma   90.00
#
_symmetry.space_group_name_H-M   'P 1'
#
loop_
_entity.id
_entity.type
_entity.pdbx_description
1 polymer ?
#
loop_
_entity_poly.entity_id
_entity_poly.type
_entity_poly.pdbx_seq_one_letter_code
_entity_poly.pdbx_strand_id
1 'polypeptide(L)'
;RKCGQTDDDDDDTVNAGGALLCTDVAARGLDISDISWTIQFDAPVDPSSYVHRVGRSARAGKTGKSLVFLTRKEEAYVDFLRLKKVPLTELPDDEVCKPPTEEDSDDDEEQKDEK
;
A
#
# COMPACT_ATOMS: atom_id res chain seq x y z
N ARG A 1 -41.60 36.59 -6.46
CA ARG A 1 -41.79 35.25 -7.08
C ARG A 1 -40.82 34.31 -6.36
N LYS A 2 -41.36 33.23 -5.81
CA LYS A 2 -40.65 32.17 -5.08
C LYS A 2 -40.08 31.14 -6.08
N CYS A 3 -39.13 30.30 -5.63
CA CYS A 3 -38.59 29.07 -6.26
C CYS A 3 -37.34 29.30 -7.13
N GLY A 4 -36.16 28.71 -6.89
CA GLY A 4 -35.61 27.84 -5.83
C GLY A 4 -34.07 28.04 -5.87
N GLN A 5 -33.29 28.00 -4.78
CA GLN A 5 -33.02 26.80 -3.97
C GLN A 5 -33.07 25.54 -4.85
N THR A 6 -31.99 25.29 -5.60
CA THR A 6 -31.44 23.94 -5.57
C THR A 6 -30.45 23.94 -4.43
N ASP A 7 -30.92 23.41 -3.31
CA ASP A 7 -30.07 22.84 -2.28
C ASP A 7 -29.50 21.58 -2.93
N ASP A 8 -28.42 21.73 -3.71
CA ASP A 8 -27.61 20.57 -4.12
C ASP A 8 -26.63 20.30 -2.97
N ASP A 9 -27.22 19.84 -1.86
CA ASP A 9 -26.55 19.12 -0.79
C ASP A 9 -26.12 17.74 -1.32
N ASP A 10 -25.16 17.69 -2.24
CA ASP A 10 -24.37 16.48 -2.48
C ASP A 10 -23.11 16.58 -1.61
N ASP A 11 -23.32 16.39 -0.30
CA ASP A 11 -22.27 16.01 0.66
C ASP A 11 -21.84 14.56 0.36
N ASP A 12 -21.26 14.34 -0.82
CA ASP A 12 -20.31 13.25 -0.96
C ASP A 12 -19.02 13.74 -0.30
N THR A 13 -18.96 13.63 1.01
CA THR A 13 -17.72 13.59 1.78
C THR A 13 -16.94 12.31 1.42
N VAL A 14 -16.63 12.13 0.12
CA VAL A 14 -15.61 11.20 -0.34
C VAL A 14 -14.33 11.63 0.32
N ASN A 15 -13.85 10.77 1.22
CA ASN A 15 -12.54 10.86 1.85
C ASN A 15 -11.53 11.34 0.80
N ALA A 16 -11.07 12.59 0.91
CA ALA A 16 -10.25 13.26 -0.10
C ALA A 16 -8.81 12.72 -0.06
N GLY A 17 -8.66 11.41 -0.27
CA GLY A 17 -7.39 10.72 -0.37
C GLY A 17 -6.67 11.19 -1.63
N GLY A 18 -5.47 11.75 -1.46
CA GLY A 18 -4.58 12.06 -2.57
C GLY A 18 -3.78 10.82 -2.97
N ALA A 19 -3.62 10.58 -4.26
CA ALA A 19 -2.70 9.58 -4.79
C ALA A 19 -1.56 10.27 -5.54
N LEU A 20 -0.34 9.78 -5.36
CA LEU A 20 0.84 10.24 -6.09
C LEU A 20 1.45 9.07 -6.86
N LEU A 21 1.54 9.23 -8.19
CA LEU A 21 2.27 8.31 -9.04
C LEU A 21 3.63 8.91 -9.39
N CYS A 22 4.71 8.20 -9.06
CA CYS A 22 6.08 8.65 -9.29
C CYS A 22 6.99 7.48 -9.66
N THR A 23 8.03 7.76 -10.43
CA THR A 23 9.16 6.85 -10.65
C THR A 23 10.21 7.03 -9.55
N ASP A 24 11.15 6.08 -9.42
CA ASP A 24 12.23 6.14 -8.42
C ASP A 24 13.10 7.41 -8.52
N VAL A 25 13.19 8.00 -9.72
CA VAL A 25 13.93 9.25 -9.94
C VAL A 25 13.11 10.43 -9.42
N ALA A 26 11.83 10.47 -9.77
CA ALA A 26 10.92 11.52 -9.36
C ALA A 26 10.77 11.56 -7.83
N ALA A 27 10.65 10.40 -7.17
CA ALA A 27 10.42 10.29 -5.72
C ALA A 27 11.62 10.73 -4.84
N ARG A 28 12.79 11.02 -5.42
CA ARG A 28 13.96 11.47 -4.64
C ARG A 28 13.80 12.93 -4.25
N GLY A 29 13.86 13.21 -2.95
CA GLY A 29 13.71 14.56 -2.41
C GLY A 29 12.25 14.99 -2.19
N LEU A 30 11.28 14.15 -2.55
CA LEU A 30 9.90 14.26 -2.09
C LEU A 30 9.80 13.65 -0.71
N ASP A 31 9.61 14.52 0.29
CA ASP A 31 9.32 14.12 1.66
C ASP A 31 7.81 14.22 1.89
N ILE A 32 7.13 13.08 1.80
CA ILE A 32 5.69 12.98 2.00
C ILE A 32 5.49 12.20 3.29
N SER A 33 4.97 12.89 4.29
CA SER A 33 4.56 12.30 5.56
C SER A 33 3.21 11.60 5.39
N ASP A 34 2.94 10.62 6.26
CA ASP A 34 1.63 9.96 6.36
C ASP A 34 1.18 9.14 5.14
N ILE A 35 2.09 8.33 4.59
CA ILE A 35 1.75 7.34 3.56
C ILE A 35 1.23 6.06 4.22
N SER A 36 -0.05 5.76 4.03
CA SER A 36 -0.67 4.50 4.50
C SER A 36 -0.40 3.32 3.56
N TRP A 37 -0.34 3.56 2.26
CA TRP A 37 -0.21 2.55 1.22
C TRP A 37 0.89 2.89 0.21
N THR A 38 1.76 1.92 -0.05
CA THR A 38 2.75 1.98 -1.13
C THR A 38 2.41 0.94 -2.21
N ILE A 39 2.01 1.40 -3.39
CA ILE A 39 1.67 0.54 -4.52
C ILE A 39 2.83 0.53 -5.52
N GLN A 40 3.36 -0.65 -5.81
CA GLN A 40 4.45 -0.86 -6.75
C GLN A 40 3.88 -1.51 -8.02
N PHE A 41 3.85 -0.73 -9.10
CA PHE A 41 3.36 -1.23 -10.39
C PHE A 41 4.33 -2.22 -11.06
N ASP A 42 5.63 -1.98 -10.87
CA ASP A 42 6.69 -2.85 -11.40
C ASP A 42 7.57 -3.36 -10.26
N ALA A 43 7.88 -4.66 -10.30
CA ALA A 43 8.78 -5.29 -9.33
C ALA A 43 10.21 -4.73 -9.46
N PRO A 44 10.82 -4.24 -8.36
CA PRO A 44 12.19 -3.74 -8.42
C PRO A 44 13.17 -4.90 -8.59
N VAL A 45 14.18 -4.71 -9.45
CA VAL A 45 15.20 -5.71 -9.79
C VAL A 45 16.02 -6.15 -8.57
N ASP A 46 16.17 -5.28 -7.58
CA ASP A 46 16.97 -5.52 -6.37
C ASP A 46 16.08 -5.43 -5.11
N PRO A 47 16.26 -6.33 -4.11
CA PRO A 47 15.45 -6.35 -2.91
C PRO A 47 15.75 -5.16 -1.98
N SER A 48 16.94 -4.56 -2.05
CA SER A 48 17.22 -3.33 -1.31
C SER A 48 16.34 -2.19 -1.83
N SER A 49 16.15 -2.11 -3.15
CA SER A 49 15.21 -1.16 -3.74
C SER A 49 13.76 -1.43 -3.30
N TYR A 50 13.35 -2.70 -3.20
CA TYR A 50 12.04 -3.06 -2.62
C TYR A 50 11.88 -2.49 -1.21
N VAL A 51 12.84 -2.78 -0.31
CA VAL A 51 12.81 -2.31 1.08
C VAL A 51 12.78 -0.77 1.17
N HIS A 52 13.55 -0.08 0.32
CA HIS A 52 13.56 1.39 0.28
C HIS A 52 12.23 2.01 -0.19
N ARG A 53 11.50 1.31 -1.08
CA ARG A 53 10.18 1.72 -1.56
C ARG A 53 9.12 1.49 -0.49
N VAL A 54 9.04 0.29 0.09
CA VAL A 54 8.05 -0.01 1.15
C VAL A 54 8.30 0.81 2.43
N GLY A 55 9.55 1.19 2.70
CA GLY A 55 9.91 2.10 3.79
C GLY A 55 9.49 3.56 3.58
N ARG A 56 8.79 3.88 2.48
CA ARG A 56 8.05 5.15 2.34
C ARG A 56 6.81 5.16 3.24
N SER A 57 6.10 4.03 3.29
CA SER A 57 5.07 3.76 4.29
C SER A 57 5.70 3.32 5.62
N ALA A 58 4.95 3.43 6.72
CA ALA A 58 5.41 3.07 8.08
C ALA A 58 6.53 3.95 8.69
N ARG A 59 6.42 5.27 8.57
CA ARG A 59 7.30 6.23 9.26
C ARG A 59 6.78 6.56 10.66
N ALA A 60 7.69 6.91 11.57
CA ALA A 60 7.38 7.37 12.93
C ALA A 60 6.53 6.39 13.77
N GLY A 61 6.74 5.08 13.60
CA GLY A 61 6.04 4.04 14.38
C GLY A 61 4.61 3.75 13.92
N LYS A 62 4.18 4.31 12.77
CA LYS A 62 2.90 3.96 12.15
C LYS A 62 3.04 2.65 11.36
N THR A 63 1.97 1.87 11.27
CA THR A 63 1.89 0.74 10.35
C THR A 63 1.66 1.24 8.91
N GLY A 64 2.11 0.46 7.94
CA GLY A 64 2.02 0.82 6.53
C GLY A 64 1.91 -0.44 5.69
N LYS A 65 1.08 -0.39 4.66
CA LYS A 65 0.83 -1.53 3.77
C LYS A 65 1.53 -1.31 2.44
N SER A 66 2.02 -2.39 1.82
CA SER A 66 2.55 -2.33 0.46
C SER A 66 1.99 -3.44 -0.41
N LEU A 67 1.65 -3.05 -1.64
CA LEU A 67 1.19 -3.94 -2.70
C LEU A 67 2.20 -3.89 -3.84
N VAL A 68 2.52 -5.06 -4.41
CA VAL A 68 3.33 -5.16 -5.63
C VAL A 68 2.56 -5.95 -6.67
N PHE A 69 2.47 -5.41 -7.88
CA PHE A 69 1.93 -6.14 -9.02
C PHE A 69 3.03 -6.96 -9.68
N LEU A 70 2.76 -8.24 -9.88
CA LEU A 70 3.65 -9.17 -10.55
C LEU A 70 2.95 -9.72 -11.79
N THR A 71 3.65 -9.74 -12.92
CA THR A 71 3.18 -10.47 -14.10
C THR A 71 3.54 -11.95 -13.99
N ARG A 72 2.89 -12.82 -14.78
CA ARG A 72 3.20 -14.27 -14.82
C ARG A 72 4.67 -14.61 -15.09
N LYS A 73 5.41 -13.70 -15.72
CA LYS A 73 6.84 -13.89 -16.01
C LYS A 73 7.74 -13.57 -14.81
N GLU A 74 7.19 -12.90 -13.80
CA GLU A 74 7.90 -12.39 -12.62
C GLU A 74 7.56 -13.21 -11.37
N GLU A 75 6.88 -14.36 -11.49
CA GLU A 75 6.58 -15.25 -10.36
C GLU A 75 7.86 -15.68 -9.61
N ALA A 76 8.98 -15.83 -10.30
CA ALA A 76 10.28 -16.13 -9.68
C ALA A 76 10.75 -15.06 -8.68
N TYR A 77 10.19 -13.85 -8.75
CA TYR A 77 10.45 -12.78 -7.78
C TYR A 77 9.93 -13.11 -6.38
N VAL A 78 8.81 -13.85 -6.28
CA VAL A 78 8.25 -14.30 -5.01
C VAL A 78 9.22 -15.20 -4.28
N ASP A 79 9.81 -16.17 -4.97
CA ASP A 79 10.79 -17.08 -4.39
C ASP A 79 12.06 -16.36 -3.94
N PHE A 80 12.46 -15.34 -4.70
CA PHE A 80 13.58 -14.48 -4.32
C PHE A 80 13.31 -13.67 -3.05
N LEU A 81 12.11 -13.11 -2.89
CA LEU A 81 11.70 -12.42 -1.67
C LEU A 81 11.64 -13.37 -0.46
N ARG A 82 11.14 -14.60 -0.66
CA ARG A 82 11.14 -15.65 0.37
C ARG A 82 12.54 -16.00 0.83
N LEU A 83 13.51 -16.12 -0.10
CA LEU A 83 14.91 -16.35 0.24
C LEU A 83 15.51 -15.21 1.08
N LYS A 84 15.07 -13.98 0.84
CA LYS A 84 15.45 -12.78 1.60
C LYS A 84 14.66 -12.60 2.90
N LYS A 85 13.81 -13.57 3.27
CA LYS A 85 12.98 -13.57 4.48
C LYS A 85 12.01 -12.38 4.58
N VAL A 86 11.54 -11.90 3.42
CA VAL A 86 10.50 -10.87 3.38
C VAL A 86 9.13 -11.56 3.50
N PRO A 87 8.28 -11.21 4.48
CA PRO A 87 6.93 -11.75 4.56
C PRO A 87 6.11 -11.24 3.38
N LEU A 88 5.48 -12.16 2.65
CA LEU A 88 4.63 -11.89 1.50
C LEU A 88 3.34 -12.69 1.66
N THR A 89 2.21 -12.01 1.45
CA THR A 89 0.90 -12.63 1.33
C THR A 89 0.36 -12.34 -0.08
N GLU A 90 -0.09 -13.39 -0.77
CA GLU A 90 -0.77 -13.24 -2.05
C GLU A 90 -2.18 -12.69 -1.80
N LEU A 91 -2.53 -11.61 -2.50
CA LEU A 91 -3.86 -11.01 -2.44
C LEU A 91 -4.74 -11.62 -3.53
N PRO A 92 -5.85 -12.30 -3.19
CA PRO A 92 -6.76 -12.83 -4.18
C PRO A 92 -7.48 -11.69 -4.93
N ASP A 93 -7.75 -11.90 -6.22
CA ASP A 93 -8.37 -10.91 -7.11
C ASP A 93 -9.72 -10.40 -6.57
N ASP A 94 -10.45 -11.24 -5.83
CA ASP A 94 -11.75 -10.94 -5.24
C ASP A 94 -11.71 -9.92 -4.08
N GLU A 95 -10.53 -9.67 -3.50
CA GLU A 95 -10.36 -8.71 -2.39
C GLU A 95 -9.92 -7.33 -2.84
N VAL A 96 -9.33 -7.21 -4.04
CA VAL A 96 -8.83 -5.93 -4.58
C VAL A 96 -9.96 -4.92 -4.80
N CYS A 97 -11.20 -5.40 -5.01
CA CYS A 97 -12.37 -4.56 -5.29
C CYS A 97 -13.32 -4.40 -4.10
N LYS A 98 -12.97 -4.93 -2.91
CA LYS A 98 -13.79 -4.68 -1.73
C LYS A 98 -13.49 -3.27 -1.20
N PRO A 99 -14.51 -2.42 -1.00
CA PRO A 99 -14.30 -1.15 -0.31
C PRO A 99 -13.71 -1.43 1.08
N PRO A 100 -12.82 -0.57 1.60
CA PRO A 100 -12.17 -0.79 2.88
C PRO A 100 -13.23 -0.91 3.97
N THR A 101 -13.49 -2.14 4.42
CA THR A 101 -14.24 -2.41 5.64
C THR A 101 -13.28 -2.29 6.80
N GLU A 102 -13.63 -1.48 7.80
CA GLU A 102 -12.84 -1.17 8.99
C GLU A 102 -12.69 -2.40 9.92
N GLU A 103 -12.04 -3.49 9.50
CA GLU A 103 -11.71 -4.60 10.39
C GLU A 103 -10.36 -5.23 9.97
N ASP A 104 -9.26 -4.54 10.25
CA ASP A 104 -7.95 -5.17 10.38
C ASP A 104 -7.52 -5.03 11.85
N SER A 105 -8.03 -5.92 12.71
CA SER A 105 -7.43 -6.18 14.01
C SER A 105 -6.14 -6.97 13.77
N ASP A 106 -5.00 -6.31 13.92
CA ASP A 106 -3.68 -6.94 13.92
C ASP A 106 -3.60 -7.97 15.08
N ASP A 107 -3.70 -9.26 14.77
CA ASP A 107 -3.26 -10.33 15.68
C ASP A 107 -1.73 -10.46 15.53
N ASP A 108 -1.01 -9.91 16.51
CA ASP A 108 0.41 -10.19 16.75
C ASP A 108 0.60 -11.70 17.05
N GLU A 109 0.98 -12.50 16.05
CA GLU A 109 1.61 -13.80 16.33
C GLU A 109 3.10 -13.60 16.64
N GLU A 110 3.34 -13.39 17.93
CA GLU A 110 4.62 -13.55 18.61
C GLU A 110 5.13 -15.00 18.47
N GLN A 111 6.04 -15.28 17.53
CA GLN A 111 6.81 -16.52 17.55
C GLN A 111 8.12 -16.35 18.33
N LYS A 112 8.06 -16.83 19.58
CA LYS A 112 9.20 -17.23 20.39
C LYS A 112 10.04 -18.27 19.65
N ASP A 113 11.34 -18.05 19.57
CA ASP A 113 12.30 -19.16 19.55
C ASP A 113 13.31 -18.95 20.68
N GLU A 114 13.01 -19.64 21.78
CA GLU A 114 13.89 -19.98 22.88
C GLU A 114 14.64 -21.27 22.50
N LYS A 115 15.97 -21.22 22.38
CA LYS A 115 16.93 -22.10 23.09
C LYS A 115 18.37 -21.88 22.65
#